data_AF-A0A818E718-F1
#
_entry.id   AF-A0A818E718-F1
#
_cell.length_a   1.000
_cell.length_b   1.000
_cell.length_c   1.000
_cell.angle_alpha   90.00
_cell.angle_beta   90.00
_cell.angle_gamma   90.00
#
_symmetry.space_group_name_H-M   'P 1'
#
loop_
_entity.id
_entity.type
_entity.pdbx_description
1 polymer ?
#
loop_
_entity_poly.entity_id
_entity_poly.type
_entity_poly.pdbx_seq_one_letter_code
_entity_poly.pdbx_strand_id
1 'polypeptide(L)'
;MGTISIPAYTDDIGLYVSNDTAKNDFSLLNRLLTKPWIPPSNYNYPKIEQSGRKRSVCQHSWLVKYSWLSYSKMHQGIYCRYCVLFSRKGENQSLGQLINKPLRSLKDAPEYLFNHNECNYHKLSVSQAIECVSPYAHANSDVNILLNNINEQQQNENRRILASIIKCILFLSRQNIVFRGNDENGFLDDNNTNPGNFKSLVLFATDAGDQALQKNLNHHQKNASYLSWQK
;
A
#
# COMPACT_ATOMS: atom_id res chain seq x y z
N MET A 1 -40.53 17.27 11.24
CA MET A 1 -39.27 16.56 10.91
C MET A 1 -38.98 16.80 9.44
N GLY A 2 -38.12 17.78 9.14
CA GLY A 2 -37.77 18.12 7.75
C GLY A 2 -36.79 17.11 7.20
N THR A 3 -37.17 16.43 6.13
CA THR A 3 -36.27 15.58 5.35
C THR A 3 -35.19 16.45 4.71
N ILE A 4 -33.96 16.33 5.19
CA ILE A 4 -32.80 16.95 4.54
C ILE A 4 -32.61 16.21 3.21
N SER A 5 -32.99 16.85 2.11
CA SER A 5 -32.73 16.35 0.77
C SER A 5 -31.21 16.30 0.56
N ILE A 6 -30.65 15.10 0.45
CA ILE A 6 -29.25 14.91 0.07
C ILE A 6 -29.08 15.49 -1.34
N PRO A 7 -28.19 16.48 -1.57
CA PRO A 7 -28.02 17.05 -2.90
C PRO A 7 -27.50 15.97 -3.85
N ALA A 8 -28.06 15.89 -5.05
CA ALA A 8 -27.77 14.84 -6.05
C ALA A 8 -26.31 14.77 -6.56
N TYR A 9 -25.40 15.58 -5.99
CA TYR A 9 -24.02 15.76 -6.42
C TYR A 9 -23.08 16.01 -5.21
N THR A 10 -23.17 15.18 -4.17
CA THR A 10 -22.32 15.32 -2.96
C THR A 10 -20.82 15.28 -3.26
N ASP A 11 -20.42 14.60 -4.34
CA ASP A 11 -19.03 14.37 -4.70
C ASP A 11 -18.57 15.30 -5.85
N ASP A 12 -19.32 16.38 -6.11
CA ASP A 12 -18.93 17.41 -7.07
C ASP A 12 -17.73 18.22 -6.52
N ILE A 13 -16.62 18.19 -7.26
CA ILE A 13 -15.37 18.85 -6.85
C ILE A 13 -15.54 20.36 -6.60
N GLY A 14 -16.53 20.99 -7.23
CA GLY A 14 -16.86 22.40 -7.05
C GLY A 14 -17.23 22.75 -5.60
N LEU A 15 -17.81 21.81 -4.85
CA LEU A 15 -18.16 21.99 -3.43
C LEU A 15 -16.92 22.15 -2.53
N TYR A 16 -15.74 21.76 -3.02
CA TYR A 16 -14.50 21.68 -2.24
C TYR A 16 -13.42 22.70 -2.66
N VAL A 17 -13.71 23.57 -3.63
CA VAL A 17 -12.79 24.58 -4.18
C VAL A 17 -12.29 25.60 -3.13
N SER A 18 -12.97 25.75 -2.01
CA SER A 18 -12.58 26.66 -0.92
C SER A 18 -12.78 26.07 0.46
N ASN A 19 -13.04 24.76 0.53
CA ASN A 19 -13.47 24.10 1.74
C ASN A 19 -12.54 22.93 2.07
N ASP A 20 -11.83 23.04 3.20
CA ASP A 20 -10.92 22.00 3.67
C ASP A 20 -11.65 20.82 4.35
N THR A 21 -12.98 20.80 4.38
CA THR A 21 -13.78 19.66 4.91
C THR A 21 -13.39 18.33 4.27
N ALA A 22 -13.10 18.31 2.96
CA ALA A 22 -12.66 17.09 2.29
C ALA A 22 -11.33 16.56 2.84
N LYS A 23 -10.43 17.42 3.35
CA LYS A 23 -9.17 16.98 3.97
C LYS A 23 -9.37 16.38 5.36
N ASN A 24 -10.42 16.83 6.06
CA ASN A 24 -10.73 16.40 7.42
C ASN A 24 -11.61 15.14 7.46
N ASP A 25 -12.34 14.83 6.38
CA ASP A 25 -13.08 13.59 6.20
C ASP A 25 -12.34 12.67 5.24
N PHE A 26 -11.59 11.73 5.80
CA PHE A 26 -10.76 10.79 5.05
C PHE A 26 -11.57 9.90 4.09
N SER A 27 -12.80 9.52 4.46
CA SER A 27 -13.66 8.69 3.61
C SER A 27 -14.14 9.48 2.38
N LEU A 28 -14.56 10.72 2.60
CA LEU A 28 -14.91 11.64 1.53
C LEU A 28 -13.71 11.93 0.62
N LEU A 29 -12.53 12.21 1.19
CA LEU A 29 -11.29 12.43 0.45
C LEU A 29 -11.03 11.27 -0.53
N ASN A 30 -11.08 10.04 -0.02
CA ASN A 30 -10.81 8.86 -0.83
C ASN A 30 -11.82 8.69 -1.99
N ARG A 31 -13.12 8.96 -1.76
CA ARG A 31 -14.12 8.93 -2.84
C ARG A 31 -13.81 9.96 -3.92
N LEU A 32 -13.46 11.20 -3.54
CA LEU A 32 -13.14 12.28 -4.48
C LEU A 32 -11.89 11.97 -5.33
N LEU A 33 -10.93 11.22 -4.77
CA LEU A 33 -9.71 10.81 -5.47
C LEU A 33 -9.92 9.61 -6.38
N THR A 34 -10.65 8.58 -5.93
CA THR A 34 -10.72 7.28 -6.61
C THR A 34 -11.98 7.08 -7.45
N LYS A 35 -13.09 7.72 -7.09
CA LYS A 35 -14.40 7.53 -7.71
C LYS A 35 -15.06 8.87 -8.03
N PRO A 36 -14.41 9.71 -8.85
CA PRO A 36 -15.01 10.97 -9.21
C PRO A 36 -16.23 10.79 -10.09
N TRP A 37 -17.18 11.72 -9.95
CA TRP A 37 -18.29 11.77 -10.88
C TRP A 37 -17.79 12.16 -12.28
N ILE A 38 -17.99 11.26 -13.24
CA ILE A 38 -17.70 11.48 -14.66
C ILE A 38 -19.05 11.48 -15.39
N PRO A 39 -19.46 12.60 -16.02
CA PRO A 39 -20.67 12.62 -16.83
C PRO A 39 -20.59 11.59 -17.96
N PRO A 40 -21.71 10.93 -18.31
CA PRO A 40 -21.74 9.97 -19.41
C PRO A 40 -21.33 10.63 -20.73
N SER A 41 -20.91 9.82 -21.70
CA SER A 41 -20.39 10.31 -22.99
C SER A 41 -21.41 11.16 -23.78
N ASN A 42 -22.71 10.93 -23.58
CA ASN A 42 -23.82 11.69 -24.17
C ASN A 42 -24.26 12.90 -23.33
N TYR A 43 -23.51 13.29 -22.30
CA TYR A 43 -23.87 14.42 -21.45
C TYR A 43 -23.86 15.75 -22.21
N ASN A 44 -24.93 16.52 -22.08
CA ASN A 44 -25.07 17.84 -22.69
C ASN A 44 -24.38 18.91 -21.84
N TYR A 45 -23.08 19.09 -22.07
CA TYR A 45 -22.31 20.15 -21.44
C TYR A 45 -22.81 21.55 -21.88
N PRO A 46 -22.84 22.54 -20.95
CA PRO A 46 -23.15 23.92 -21.27
C PRO A 46 -22.26 24.45 -22.40
N LYS A 47 -22.81 25.29 -23.27
CA LYS A 47 -22.07 25.95 -24.34
C LYS A 47 -21.95 27.43 -24.04
N ILE A 48 -20.74 27.96 -24.15
CA ILE A 48 -20.46 29.38 -24.01
C ILE A 48 -20.03 29.96 -25.35
N GLU A 49 -20.34 31.23 -25.56
CA GLU A 49 -19.91 31.96 -26.75
C GLU A 49 -18.49 32.48 -26.55
N GLN A 50 -17.58 32.09 -27.46
CA GLN A 50 -16.19 32.51 -27.44
C GLN A 50 -15.71 32.86 -28.84
N SER A 51 -15.27 34.10 -29.03
CA SER A 51 -14.79 34.59 -30.34
C SER A 51 -15.81 34.31 -31.46
N GLY A 52 -17.10 34.56 -31.20
CA GLY A 52 -18.19 34.36 -32.16
C GLY A 52 -18.59 32.90 -32.42
N ARG A 53 -18.10 31.93 -31.63
CA ARG A 53 -18.46 30.51 -31.76
C ARG A 53 -18.98 29.95 -30.44
N LYS A 54 -20.09 29.21 -30.48
CA LYS A 54 -20.60 28.44 -29.32
C LYS A 54 -19.74 27.19 -29.12
N ARG A 55 -18.99 27.13 -28.03
CA ARG A 55 -18.16 25.98 -27.66
C ARG A 55 -18.67 25.37 -26.36
N SER A 56 -18.67 24.04 -26.29
CA SER A 56 -18.93 23.31 -25.04
C SER A 56 -17.93 23.72 -23.96
N VAL A 57 -18.27 23.70 -22.68
CA VAL A 57 -17.30 23.98 -21.58
C VAL A 57 -16.37 22.81 -21.27
N CYS A 58 -16.70 21.61 -21.75
CA CYS A 58 -15.95 20.37 -21.53
C CYS A 58 -16.17 19.38 -22.69
N GLN A 59 -15.24 18.45 -22.86
CA GLN A 59 -15.39 17.29 -23.74
C GLN A 59 -15.18 16.03 -22.90
N HIS A 60 -16.02 15.01 -23.11
CA HIS A 60 -15.92 13.75 -22.38
C HIS A 60 -14.53 13.10 -22.57
N SER A 61 -13.96 13.19 -23.78
CA SER A 61 -12.62 12.69 -24.10
C SER A 61 -11.51 13.25 -23.20
N TRP A 62 -11.67 14.48 -22.69
CA TRP A 62 -10.67 15.07 -21.79
C TRP A 62 -10.74 14.49 -20.38
N LEU A 63 -11.93 14.15 -19.91
CA LEU A 63 -12.11 13.49 -18.61
C LEU A 63 -11.52 12.07 -18.63
N VAL A 64 -11.53 11.43 -19.80
CA VAL A 64 -10.87 10.13 -20.02
C VAL A 64 -9.35 10.29 -20.16
N LYS A 65 -8.88 11.28 -20.92
CA LYS A 65 -7.46 11.52 -21.18
C LYS A 65 -6.70 11.99 -19.93
N TYR A 66 -7.31 12.87 -19.14
CA TYR A 66 -6.69 13.49 -17.97
C TYR A 66 -7.37 12.98 -16.70
N SER A 67 -6.78 11.95 -16.08
CA SER A 67 -7.33 11.31 -14.88
C SER A 67 -7.45 12.26 -13.67
N TRP A 68 -6.76 13.39 -13.67
CA TRP A 68 -6.87 14.45 -12.66
C TRP A 68 -8.01 15.43 -12.91
N LEU A 69 -8.62 15.42 -14.11
CA LEU A 69 -9.65 16.37 -14.50
C LEU A 69 -11.02 15.95 -13.97
N SER A 70 -11.80 16.93 -13.51
CA SER A 70 -13.18 16.72 -13.07
C SER A 70 -14.08 17.82 -13.54
N TYR A 71 -15.25 17.44 -14.03
CA TYR A 71 -16.31 18.38 -14.35
C TYR A 71 -17.17 18.65 -13.12
N SER A 72 -17.34 19.92 -12.78
CA SER A 72 -18.29 20.36 -11.78
C SER A 72 -19.59 20.76 -12.48
N LYS A 73 -20.68 20.07 -12.16
CA LYS A 73 -22.02 20.47 -12.60
C LYS A 73 -22.44 21.75 -11.91
N MET A 74 -22.10 21.89 -10.62
CA MET A 74 -22.43 23.07 -9.83
C MET A 74 -21.82 24.35 -10.40
N HIS A 75 -20.55 24.29 -10.79
CA HIS A 75 -19.82 25.44 -11.32
C HIS A 75 -19.76 25.47 -12.85
N GLN A 76 -20.38 24.50 -13.53
CA GLN A 76 -20.44 24.39 -14.98
C GLN A 76 -19.07 24.57 -15.66
N GLY A 77 -18.07 23.82 -15.20
CA GLY A 77 -16.73 23.86 -15.77
C GLY A 77 -15.79 22.85 -15.15
N ILE A 78 -14.54 22.84 -15.60
CA ILE A 78 -13.57 21.80 -15.23
C ILE A 78 -12.56 22.30 -14.19
N TYR A 79 -12.17 21.38 -13.31
CA TYR A 79 -11.18 21.55 -12.26
C TYR A 79 -10.14 20.42 -12.31
N CYS A 80 -8.97 20.69 -11.75
CA CYS A 80 -8.03 19.65 -11.37
C CYS A 80 -8.36 19.18 -9.96
N ARG A 81 -8.81 17.93 -9.82
CA ARG A 81 -9.23 17.37 -8.51
C ARG A 81 -8.09 17.45 -7.49
N TYR A 82 -6.88 17.08 -7.91
CA TYR A 82 -5.74 16.96 -7.01
C TYR A 82 -5.28 18.35 -6.58
N CYS A 83 -5.22 19.30 -7.50
CA CYS A 83 -4.85 20.66 -7.14
C CYS A 83 -5.92 21.33 -6.26
N VAL A 84 -7.21 21.10 -6.50
CA VAL A 84 -8.26 21.59 -5.58
C VAL A 84 -8.07 21.04 -4.17
N LEU A 85 -7.75 19.76 -4.04
CA LEU A 85 -7.62 19.08 -2.75
C LEU A 85 -6.27 19.29 -2.05
N PHE A 86 -5.17 19.52 -2.76
CA PHE A 86 -3.82 19.49 -2.18
C PHE A 86 -2.98 20.74 -2.45
N SER A 87 -3.45 21.72 -3.22
CA SER A 87 -2.66 22.95 -3.43
C SER A 87 -2.47 23.71 -2.12
N ARG A 88 -1.22 24.09 -1.83
CA ARG A 88 -0.86 24.93 -0.68
C ARG A 88 -1.18 26.38 -1.01
N LYS A 89 -2.15 26.98 -0.31
CA LYS A 89 -2.42 28.42 -0.34
C LYS A 89 -1.25 29.14 0.36
N GLY A 90 -0.14 29.37 -0.33
CA GLY A 90 1.02 30.02 0.30
C GLY A 90 2.27 30.19 -0.55
N GLU A 91 2.40 29.47 -1.66
CA GLU A 91 3.49 29.73 -2.61
C GLU A 91 3.06 30.87 -3.54
N ASN A 92 3.96 31.82 -3.80
CA ASN A 92 3.77 33.09 -4.53
C ASN A 92 3.28 32.97 -6.01
N GLN A 93 2.57 31.90 -6.37
CA GLN A 93 1.87 31.75 -7.64
C GLN A 93 0.37 31.97 -7.43
N SER A 94 -0.23 32.88 -8.20
CA SER A 94 -1.68 33.03 -8.23
C SER A 94 -2.33 31.72 -8.68
N LEU A 95 -2.89 30.95 -7.74
CA LEU A 95 -3.69 29.77 -8.05
C LEU A 95 -4.91 30.22 -8.87
N GLY A 96 -4.85 29.95 -10.18
CA GLY A 96 -5.76 30.50 -11.18
C GLY A 96 -6.94 29.57 -11.53
N GLN A 97 -7.15 29.40 -12.84
CA GLN A 97 -8.14 28.45 -13.37
C GLN A 97 -7.74 27.00 -13.03
N LEU A 98 -8.71 26.08 -13.06
CA LEU A 98 -8.63 24.67 -12.61
C LEU A 98 -8.54 24.44 -11.10
N ILE A 99 -8.23 25.47 -10.30
CA ILE A 99 -8.11 25.35 -8.84
C ILE A 99 -9.18 26.21 -8.17
N ASN A 100 -9.00 27.53 -8.15
CA ASN A 100 -9.92 28.45 -7.49
C ASN A 100 -11.12 28.82 -8.38
N LYS A 101 -10.93 28.74 -9.70
CA LYS A 101 -11.97 29.05 -10.69
C LYS A 101 -12.09 27.91 -11.69
N PRO A 102 -13.31 27.58 -12.14
CA PRO A 102 -13.47 26.56 -13.15
C PRO A 102 -12.86 27.07 -14.47
N LEU A 103 -12.16 26.20 -15.18
CA LEU A 103 -11.85 26.48 -16.58
C LEU A 103 -13.14 26.28 -17.39
N ARG A 104 -13.57 27.35 -18.09
CA ARG A 104 -14.72 27.34 -18.99
C ARG A 104 -14.32 27.64 -20.44
N SER A 105 -13.14 28.22 -20.65
CA SER A 105 -12.64 28.67 -21.95
C SER A 105 -11.91 27.56 -22.70
N LEU A 106 -12.28 27.33 -23.95
CA LEU A 106 -11.76 26.22 -24.75
C LEU A 106 -10.77 26.58 -25.85
N LYS A 107 -10.62 27.87 -26.20
CA LYS A 107 -9.79 28.28 -27.36
C LYS A 107 -8.39 27.66 -27.29
N ASP A 108 -7.79 27.69 -26.10
CA ASP A 108 -6.44 27.21 -25.83
C ASP A 108 -6.45 26.12 -24.73
N ALA A 109 -7.60 25.47 -24.50
CA ALA A 109 -7.74 24.48 -23.43
C ALA A 109 -6.76 23.30 -23.53
N PRO A 110 -6.50 22.69 -24.71
CA PRO A 110 -5.54 21.60 -24.81
C PRO A 110 -4.13 22.00 -24.36
N GLU A 111 -3.67 23.18 -24.78
CA GLU A 111 -2.37 23.74 -24.39
C GLU A 111 -2.36 24.08 -22.89
N TYR A 112 -3.43 24.71 -22.39
CA TYR A 112 -3.57 25.03 -20.97
C TYR A 112 -3.53 23.77 -20.08
N LEU A 113 -4.25 22.71 -20.46
CA LEU A 113 -4.26 21.44 -19.73
C LEU A 113 -2.90 20.74 -19.79
N PHE A 114 -2.21 20.80 -20.93
CA PHE A 114 -0.84 20.28 -21.07
C PHE A 114 0.14 21.04 -20.16
N ASN A 115 0.13 22.37 -20.22
CA ASN A 115 1.00 23.21 -19.38
C ASN A 115 0.71 23.01 -17.88
N HIS A 116 -0.57 22.86 -17.51
CA HIS A 116 -0.95 22.55 -16.13
C HIS A 116 -0.39 21.20 -15.67
N ASN A 117 -0.45 20.17 -16.51
CA ASN A 117 0.11 18.85 -16.21
C ASN A 117 1.62 18.91 -15.92
N GLU A 118 2.34 19.81 -16.59
CA GLU A 118 3.78 19.97 -16.41
C GLU A 118 4.19 20.81 -15.19
N CYS A 119 3.25 21.55 -14.60
CA CYS A 119 3.52 22.41 -13.44
C CYS A 119 3.98 21.61 -12.20
N ASN A 120 4.97 22.12 -11.49
CA ASN A 120 5.49 21.49 -10.27
C ASN A 120 4.43 21.34 -9.17
N TYR A 121 3.58 22.36 -8.96
CA TYR A 121 2.52 22.27 -7.96
C TYR A 121 1.49 21.18 -8.30
N HIS A 122 1.26 20.92 -9.60
CA HIS A 122 0.41 19.83 -10.05
C HIS A 122 1.04 18.48 -9.72
N LYS A 123 2.30 18.29 -10.10
CA LYS A 123 3.07 17.06 -9.80
C LYS A 123 3.11 16.78 -8.29
N LEU A 124 3.34 17.80 -7.45
CA LEU A 124 3.28 17.67 -5.99
C LEU A 124 1.88 17.32 -5.46
N SER A 125 0.83 17.89 -6.05
CA SER A 125 -0.56 17.58 -5.69
C SER A 125 -0.92 16.14 -6.08
N VAL A 126 -0.42 15.65 -7.22
CA VAL A 126 -0.57 14.26 -7.67
C VAL A 126 0.14 13.32 -6.71
N SER A 127 1.39 13.62 -6.31
CA SER A 127 2.12 12.79 -5.35
C SER A 127 1.38 12.67 -4.01
N GLN A 128 0.90 13.79 -3.46
CA GLN A 128 0.09 13.79 -2.24
C GLN A 128 -1.21 12.98 -2.38
N ALA A 129 -1.87 13.09 -3.54
CA ALA A 129 -3.07 12.29 -3.82
C ALA A 129 -2.77 10.80 -3.82
N ILE A 130 -1.67 10.37 -4.47
CA ILE A 130 -1.24 8.97 -4.50
C ILE A 130 -0.90 8.49 -3.08
N GLU A 131 -0.18 9.28 -2.29
CA GLU A 131 0.15 8.98 -0.89
C GLU A 131 -1.10 8.89 0.01
N CYS A 132 -2.18 9.61 -0.32
CA CYS A 132 -3.44 9.51 0.42
C CYS A 132 -4.27 8.29 0.02
N VAL A 133 -4.12 7.81 -1.22
CA VAL A 133 -4.80 6.61 -1.73
C VAL A 133 -4.04 5.33 -1.39
N SER A 134 -2.71 5.36 -1.30
CA SER A 134 -1.90 4.16 -1.03
C SER A 134 -2.25 3.48 0.31
N PRO A 135 -2.56 4.18 1.42
CA PRO A 135 -3.05 3.55 2.63
C PRO A 135 -4.38 2.83 2.40
N TYR A 136 -5.24 3.25 1.46
CA TYR A 136 -6.48 2.53 1.12
C TYR A 136 -6.27 1.34 0.19
N ALA A 137 -5.26 1.40 -0.69
CA ALA A 137 -4.83 0.24 -1.48
C ALA A 137 -4.14 -0.82 -0.59
N HIS A 138 -3.43 -0.39 0.46
CA HIS A 138 -2.62 -1.24 1.33
C HIS A 138 -3.25 -1.58 2.69
N ALA A 139 -4.30 -0.87 3.15
CA ALA A 139 -4.95 -1.12 4.45
C ALA A 139 -5.64 -2.49 4.52
N ASN A 140 -5.90 -3.14 3.40
CA ASN A 140 -6.51 -4.47 3.37
C ASN A 140 -5.60 -5.59 2.83
N SER A 141 -4.34 -5.31 2.49
CA SER A 141 -3.47 -6.33 1.86
C SER A 141 -2.03 -6.29 2.37
N ASP A 142 -1.22 -5.27 2.11
CA ASP A 142 0.23 -5.52 2.09
C ASP A 142 0.94 -5.70 3.44
N VAL A 143 0.65 -4.92 4.49
CA VAL A 143 1.36 -5.10 5.77
C VAL A 143 0.92 -6.38 6.48
N ASN A 144 -0.38 -6.67 6.46
CA ASN A 144 -0.93 -7.90 7.03
C ASN A 144 -0.53 -9.12 6.21
N ILE A 145 -0.50 -9.05 4.88
CA ILE A 145 -0.02 -10.14 4.03
C ILE A 145 1.48 -10.33 4.20
N LEU A 146 2.29 -9.28 4.27
CA LEU A 146 3.73 -9.40 4.51
C LEU A 146 4.01 -10.00 5.89
N LEU A 147 3.35 -9.51 6.95
CA LEU A 147 3.46 -10.08 8.29
C LEU A 147 2.96 -11.53 8.32
N ASN A 148 1.83 -11.84 7.69
CA ASN A 148 1.31 -13.20 7.61
C ASN A 148 2.25 -14.11 6.82
N ASN A 149 2.83 -13.65 5.72
CA ASN A 149 3.80 -14.40 4.93
C ASN A 149 5.09 -14.64 5.71
N ILE A 150 5.60 -13.63 6.43
CA ILE A 150 6.78 -13.79 7.30
C ILE A 150 6.47 -14.78 8.43
N ASN A 151 5.29 -14.65 9.06
CA ASN A 151 4.84 -15.56 10.11
C ASN A 151 4.67 -16.99 9.58
N GLU A 152 4.07 -17.16 8.40
CA GLU A 152 3.84 -18.45 7.76
C GLU A 152 5.16 -19.09 7.30
N GLN A 153 6.09 -18.31 6.75
CA GLN A 153 7.44 -18.77 6.43
C GLN A 153 8.18 -19.23 7.68
N GLN A 154 8.14 -18.44 8.76
CA GLN A 154 8.78 -18.79 10.03
C GLN A 154 8.14 -20.03 10.67
N GLN A 155 6.80 -20.16 10.62
CA GLN A 155 6.10 -21.36 11.08
C GLN A 155 6.49 -22.60 10.27
N ASN A 156 6.59 -22.48 8.95
CA ASN A 156 6.98 -23.59 8.08
C ASN A 156 8.45 -23.99 8.29
N GLU A 157 9.36 -23.04 8.49
CA GLU A 157 10.77 -23.31 8.81
C GLU A 157 10.87 -24.04 10.16
N ASN A 158 10.20 -23.53 11.20
CA ASN A 158 10.13 -24.17 12.52
C ASN A 158 9.57 -25.60 12.46
N ARG A 159 8.50 -25.84 11.68
CA ARG A 159 7.93 -27.18 11.50
C ARG A 159 8.91 -28.14 10.84
N ARG A 160 9.70 -27.69 9.86
CA ARG A 160 10.74 -28.50 9.21
C ARG A 160 11.83 -28.89 10.21
N ILE A 161 12.34 -27.94 10.97
CA ILE A 161 13.35 -28.16 12.01
C ILE A 161 12.84 -29.16 13.07
N LEU A 162 11.63 -28.93 13.60
CA LEU A 162 11.01 -29.83 14.58
C LEU A 162 10.82 -31.24 14.03
N ALA A 163 10.41 -31.38 12.77
CA ALA A 163 10.26 -32.69 12.14
C ALA A 163 11.60 -33.45 12.10
N SER A 164 12.70 -32.77 11.80
CA SER A 164 14.04 -33.39 11.79
C SER A 164 14.51 -33.79 13.19
N ILE A 165 14.28 -32.94 14.19
CA ILE A 165 14.58 -33.27 15.59
C ILE A 165 13.75 -34.47 16.06
N ILE A 166 12.44 -34.50 15.75
CA ILE A 166 11.55 -35.62 16.08
C ILE A 166 12.03 -36.91 15.41
N LYS A 167 12.51 -36.86 14.16
CA LYS A 167 13.10 -38.03 13.49
C LYS A 167 14.32 -38.56 14.24
N CYS A 168 15.20 -37.68 14.73
CA CYS A 168 16.34 -38.07 15.56
C CYS A 168 15.88 -38.75 16.86
N ILE A 169 14.88 -38.18 17.54
CA ILE A 169 14.29 -38.76 18.76
C ILE A 169 13.71 -40.15 18.47
N LEU A 170 12.86 -40.26 17.44
CA LEU A 170 12.22 -41.52 17.07
C LEU A 170 13.23 -42.60 16.68
N PHE A 171 14.33 -42.23 16.03
CA PHE A 171 15.40 -43.16 15.70
C PHE A 171 16.01 -43.74 16.98
N LEU A 172 16.47 -42.89 17.91
CA LEU A 172 17.08 -43.32 19.16
C LEU A 172 16.10 -44.16 20.01
N SER A 173 14.85 -43.73 20.13
CA SER A 173 13.80 -44.48 20.85
C SER A 173 13.57 -45.86 20.24
N ARG A 174 13.42 -45.97 18.92
CA ARG A 174 13.13 -47.25 18.25
C ARG A 174 14.29 -48.23 18.31
N GLN A 175 15.51 -47.71 18.33
CA GLN A 175 16.73 -48.52 18.44
C GLN A 175 17.13 -48.80 19.89
N ASN A 176 16.38 -48.30 20.89
CA ASN A 176 16.74 -48.34 22.31
C ASN A 176 18.15 -47.78 22.60
N ILE A 177 18.54 -46.72 21.88
CA ILE A 177 19.82 -46.04 22.08
C ILE A 177 19.62 -44.92 23.10
N VAL A 178 20.48 -44.87 24.11
CA VAL A 178 20.47 -43.80 25.11
C VAL A 178 20.67 -42.44 24.45
N PHE A 179 19.89 -41.45 24.83
CA PHE A 179 19.91 -40.12 24.20
C PHE A 179 21.15 -39.31 24.56
N ARG A 180 21.66 -39.51 25.79
CA ARG A 180 22.69 -38.67 26.40
C ARG A 180 24.07 -39.31 26.41
N GLY A 181 25.09 -38.45 26.44
CA GLY A 181 26.49 -38.80 26.71
C GLY A 181 26.89 -38.61 28.18
N ASN A 182 28.11 -39.01 28.54
CA ASN A 182 28.63 -38.85 29.91
C ASN A 182 28.97 -37.39 30.26
N ASP A 183 29.40 -36.57 29.30
CA ASP A 183 29.68 -35.14 29.48
C ASP A 183 29.10 -34.34 28.31
N GLU A 184 27.99 -33.65 28.55
CA GLU A 184 27.30 -32.84 27.55
C GLU A 184 27.61 -31.34 27.67
N ASN A 185 28.63 -30.96 28.46
CA ASN A 185 29.01 -29.57 28.70
C ASN A 185 29.70 -28.91 27.49
N GLY A 186 30.20 -29.72 26.55
CA GLY A 186 30.78 -29.25 25.29
C GLY A 186 29.76 -28.65 24.34
N PHE A 187 30.18 -27.62 23.59
CA PHE A 187 29.45 -27.14 22.41
C PHE A 187 29.47 -28.21 21.31
N LEU A 188 28.55 -28.10 20.34
CA LEU A 188 28.37 -29.09 19.27
C LEU A 188 29.66 -29.37 18.46
N ASP A 189 30.58 -28.41 18.40
CA ASP A 189 31.85 -28.50 17.64
C ASP A 189 33.08 -28.78 18.51
N ASP A 190 32.91 -29.16 19.78
CA ASP A 190 34.04 -29.54 20.62
C ASP A 190 34.52 -30.97 20.32
N ASN A 191 35.47 -31.09 19.39
CA ASN A 191 36.06 -32.36 18.94
C ASN A 191 36.71 -33.20 20.07
N ASN A 192 36.91 -32.64 21.26
CA ASN A 192 37.53 -33.32 22.39
C ASN A 192 36.54 -34.01 23.34
N THR A 193 35.23 -33.82 23.16
CA THR A 193 34.20 -34.29 24.11
C THR A 193 33.06 -34.98 23.37
N ASN A 194 32.64 -36.17 23.83
CA ASN A 194 31.48 -36.88 23.23
C ASN A 194 30.17 -36.16 23.62
N PRO A 195 29.48 -35.47 22.68
CA PRO A 195 28.36 -34.61 23.00
C PRO A 195 27.06 -35.38 23.28
N GLY A 196 27.09 -36.72 23.23
CA GLY A 196 25.95 -37.60 23.39
C GLY A 196 25.28 -37.97 22.06
N ASN A 197 24.55 -39.09 22.06
CA ASN A 197 23.99 -39.68 20.84
C ASN A 197 22.97 -38.77 20.16
N PHE A 198 22.15 -38.03 20.92
CA PHE A 198 21.18 -37.10 20.36
C PHE A 198 21.82 -35.92 19.64
N LYS A 199 22.79 -35.24 20.27
CA LYS A 199 23.51 -34.13 19.65
C LYS A 199 24.31 -34.61 18.42
N SER A 200 24.95 -35.77 18.52
CA SER A 200 25.69 -36.39 17.41
C SER A 200 24.78 -36.72 16.22
N LEU A 201 23.57 -37.22 16.48
CA LEU A 201 22.61 -37.55 15.43
C LEU A 201 22.00 -36.30 14.78
N VAL A 202 21.82 -35.22 15.54
CA VAL A 202 21.41 -33.91 15.01
C VAL A 202 22.49 -33.33 14.08
N LEU A 203 23.77 -33.42 14.45
CA LEU A 203 24.90 -33.01 13.59
C LEU A 203 25.02 -33.87 12.34
N PHE A 204 24.83 -35.18 12.49
CA PHE A 204 24.78 -36.08 11.34
C PHE A 204 23.67 -35.69 10.35
N ALA A 205 22.49 -35.29 10.85
CA ALA A 205 21.40 -34.82 9.99
C ALA A 205 21.74 -33.53 9.24
N THR A 206 22.50 -32.61 9.85
CA THR A 206 22.96 -31.40 9.17
C THR A 206 24.02 -31.71 8.11
N ASP A 207 24.96 -32.60 8.40
CA ASP A 207 25.98 -33.05 7.45
C ASP A 207 25.38 -33.82 6.27
N ALA A 208 24.29 -34.55 6.52
CA ALA A 208 23.50 -35.23 5.49
C ALA A 208 22.65 -34.29 4.62
N GLY A 209 22.70 -32.97 4.86
CA GLY A 209 22.10 -31.95 4.00
C GLY A 209 20.85 -31.26 4.55
N ASP A 210 20.51 -31.39 5.84
CA ASP A 210 19.44 -30.60 6.46
C ASP A 210 19.89 -29.14 6.70
N GLN A 211 19.83 -28.35 5.64
CA GLN A 211 20.24 -26.93 5.64
C GLN A 211 19.39 -26.06 6.57
N ALA A 212 18.11 -26.40 6.76
CA ALA A 212 17.23 -25.64 7.65
C ALA A 212 17.65 -25.85 9.11
N LEU A 213 17.92 -27.10 9.49
CA LEU A 213 18.46 -27.45 10.80
C LEU A 213 19.87 -26.85 11.01
N GLN A 214 20.74 -26.90 10.01
CA GLN A 214 22.10 -26.36 10.09
C GLN A 214 22.10 -24.83 10.31
N LYS A 215 21.30 -24.10 9.51
CA LYS A 215 21.14 -22.65 9.65
C LYS A 215 20.58 -22.29 11.03
N ASN A 216 19.61 -23.07 11.52
CA ASN A 216 19.05 -22.96 12.85
C ASN A 216 20.19 -23.06 13.90
N LEU A 217 20.93 -24.17 13.94
CA LEU A 217 21.99 -24.38 14.92
C LEU A 217 23.05 -23.26 14.97
N ASN A 218 23.37 -22.65 13.82
CA ASN A 218 24.38 -21.59 13.72
C ASN A 218 23.90 -20.19 14.16
N HIS A 219 22.58 -19.92 14.17
CA HIS A 219 22.06 -18.54 14.31
C HIS A 219 21.09 -18.34 15.49
N HIS A 220 20.83 -19.33 16.35
CA HIS A 220 19.86 -19.18 17.43
C HIS A 220 20.37 -18.52 18.71
N GLN A 221 19.45 -17.81 19.36
CA GLN A 221 19.55 -17.49 20.79
C GLN A 221 19.44 -18.79 21.61
N LYS A 222 20.13 -18.87 22.76
CA LYS A 222 20.34 -20.11 23.57
C LYS A 222 19.07 -20.95 23.87
N ASN A 223 17.87 -20.37 23.80
CA ASN A 223 16.59 -21.04 24.10
C ASN A 223 15.85 -21.56 22.85
N ALA A 224 16.33 -21.25 21.64
CA ALA A 224 15.70 -21.64 20.38
C ALA A 224 16.48 -22.75 19.64
N SER A 225 17.53 -23.29 20.24
CA SER A 225 18.29 -24.40 19.64
C SER A 225 17.56 -25.74 19.73
N TYR A 226 16.61 -25.89 20.66
CA TYR A 226 15.94 -27.16 21.01
C TYR A 226 16.90 -28.27 21.47
N LEU A 227 18.15 -27.90 21.81
CA LEU A 227 19.20 -28.82 22.26
C LEU A 227 19.59 -28.61 23.73
N SER A 228 19.09 -27.55 24.36
CA SER A 228 19.36 -27.23 25.76
C SER A 228 18.33 -27.87 26.68
N TRP A 229 18.79 -28.31 27.85
CA TRP A 229 17.92 -28.72 28.93
C TRP A 229 17.45 -27.47 29.69
N GLN A 230 16.14 -27.28 29.79
CA GLN A 230 15.57 -26.29 30.72
C GLN A 230 15.39 -26.94 32.08
N LYS A 231 16.00 -26.33 33.08
CA LYS A 231 16.03 -26.73 34.48
C LYS A 231 14.73 -26.32 35.17
#